data_AF-A0A2M9WDS4-F1
#
_entry.id   AF-A0A2M9WDS4-F1
#
_cell.length_a   1.000
_cell.length_b   1.000
_cell.length_c   1.000
_cell.angle_alpha   90.00
_cell.angle_beta   90.00
_cell.angle_gamma   90.00
#
_symmetry.space_group_name_H-M   'P 1'
#
loop_
_entity.id
_entity.type
_entity.pdbx_description
1 polymer ?
#
loop_
_entity_poly.entity_id
_entity_poly.type
_entity_poly.pdbx_seq_one_letter_code
_entity_poly.pdbx_strand_id
1 'polypeptide(L)'
;MFKLERGSWPCCLEEHQQDWTARYIVARSQNPAARFRWFSEACYHAVRTALLEMTQHHCAFCDGFIGSESRETLEHFKPKSQFPESAFDWENLFPCCDMCQSQKREKYHAALIKPDRPDYDFDDYFICNFDNGEVAVAPDRLAENQHAAAITLETYGLNLPMRKKERLRQLRIWHAMGNRAELNEFAYRYFLSR
;
A
#
# COMPACT_ATOMS: atom_id res chain seq x y z
N MET A 1 6.11 -4.44 4.57
CA MET A 1 4.65 -4.24 4.54
C MET A 1 4.02 -5.13 5.58
N PHE A 2 3.03 -4.64 6.33
CA PHE A 2 2.25 -5.52 7.20
C PHE A 2 1.29 -6.34 6.34
N LYS A 3 1.00 -7.58 6.73
CA LYS A 3 0.06 -8.43 5.99
C LYS A 3 -1.33 -7.81 6.09
N LEU A 4 -2.04 -7.78 4.97
CA LEU A 4 -3.39 -7.24 4.88
C LEU A 4 -4.39 -8.35 4.62
N GLU A 5 -5.56 -8.23 5.24
CA GLU A 5 -6.70 -9.08 4.95
C GLU A 5 -7.77 -8.25 4.26
N ARG A 6 -8.25 -8.75 3.11
CA ARG A 6 -9.31 -8.07 2.35
C ARG A 6 -10.65 -8.26 3.05
N GLY A 7 -11.32 -7.14 3.32
CA GLY A 7 -12.75 -7.13 3.64
C GLY A 7 -13.62 -7.19 2.39
N SER A 8 -14.94 -7.24 2.60
CA SER A 8 -15.93 -7.07 1.54
C SER A 8 -15.79 -5.69 0.89
N TRP A 9 -15.83 -5.63 -0.44
CA TRP A 9 -15.92 -4.35 -1.14
C TRP A 9 -17.27 -3.68 -0.86
N PRO A 10 -17.37 -2.34 -0.96
CA PRO A 10 -18.64 -1.65 -0.80
C PRO A 10 -19.64 -1.98 -1.92
N CYS A 11 -20.93 -2.09 -1.58
CA CYS A 11 -21.99 -2.44 -2.55
C CYS A 11 -22.03 -1.50 -3.76
N CYS A 12 -21.73 -0.21 -3.57
CA CYS A 12 -21.71 0.76 -4.67
C CYS A 12 -20.60 0.48 -5.70
N LEU A 13 -19.46 -0.09 -5.27
CA LEU A 13 -18.40 -0.46 -6.19
C LEU A 13 -18.81 -1.71 -6.97
N GLU A 14 -19.39 -2.69 -6.28
CA GLU A 14 -19.92 -3.91 -6.89
C GLU A 14 -20.94 -3.62 -8.00
N GLU A 15 -21.88 -2.71 -7.72
CA GLU A 15 -22.93 -2.32 -8.67
C GLU A 15 -22.38 -1.61 -9.91
N HIS A 16 -21.33 -0.80 -9.75
CA HIS A 16 -20.91 0.15 -10.78
C HIS A 16 -19.54 -0.13 -11.42
N GLN A 17 -18.72 -1.02 -10.86
CA GLN A 17 -17.34 -1.26 -11.31
C GLN A 17 -17.27 -1.57 -12.80
N GLN A 18 -18.14 -2.44 -13.32
CA GLN A 18 -18.13 -2.83 -14.72
C GLN A 18 -18.42 -1.65 -15.65
N ASP A 19 -19.46 -0.88 -15.33
CA ASP A 19 -19.91 0.25 -16.16
C ASP A 19 -18.91 1.42 -16.12
N TRP A 20 -18.37 1.73 -14.94
CA TRP A 20 -17.35 2.76 -14.78
C TRP A 20 -16.04 2.41 -15.45
N THR A 21 -15.63 1.14 -15.40
CA THR A 21 -14.45 0.63 -16.10
C THR A 21 -14.62 0.76 -17.60
N ALA A 22 -15.76 0.32 -18.15
CA ALA A 22 -16.06 0.45 -19.58
C ALA A 22 -16.03 1.92 -20.04
N ARG A 23 -16.67 2.81 -19.28
CA ARG A 23 -16.66 4.27 -19.56
C ARG A 23 -15.25 4.84 -19.56
N TYR A 24 -14.40 4.44 -18.60
CA TYR A 24 -13.03 4.92 -18.53
C TYR A 24 -12.17 4.40 -19.71
N ILE A 25 -12.31 3.13 -20.08
CA ILE A 25 -11.65 2.54 -21.24
C ILE A 25 -12.04 3.28 -22.53
N VAL A 26 -13.34 3.52 -22.75
CA VAL A 26 -13.82 4.28 -23.91
C VAL A 26 -13.22 5.68 -23.94
N ALA A 27 -13.26 6.41 -22.81
CA ALA A 27 -12.66 7.74 -22.72
C ALA A 27 -11.15 7.75 -23.04
N ARG A 28 -10.40 6.74 -22.57
CA ARG A 28 -8.97 6.56 -22.87
C ARG A 28 -8.70 6.22 -24.33
N SER A 29 -9.56 5.41 -24.95
CA SER A 29 -9.45 5.05 -26.37
C SER A 29 -9.66 6.25 -27.30
N GLN A 30 -10.55 7.17 -26.91
CA GLN A 30 -10.82 8.39 -27.66
C GLN A 30 -9.77 9.47 -27.39
N ASN A 31 -9.28 9.55 -26.15
CA ASN A 31 -8.26 10.49 -25.73
C ASN A 31 -7.26 9.82 -24.77
N PRO A 32 -6.04 9.52 -25.23
CA PRO A 32 -4.96 8.98 -24.38
C PRO A 32 -4.49 9.91 -23.25
N ALA A 33 -5.00 11.14 -23.15
CA ALA A 33 -4.80 12.05 -22.02
C ALA A 33 -6.03 12.15 -21.08
N ALA A 34 -7.10 11.38 -21.33
CA ALA A 34 -8.28 11.36 -20.47
C ALA A 34 -7.89 11.03 -19.02
N ARG A 35 -8.26 11.93 -18.11
CA ARG A 35 -7.97 11.81 -16.68
C ARG A 35 -9.01 10.91 -16.02
N PHE A 36 -8.54 9.99 -15.19
CA PHE A 36 -9.41 9.21 -14.31
C PHE A 36 -10.14 10.12 -13.32
N ARG A 37 -11.40 9.79 -13.05
CA ARG A 37 -12.24 10.39 -12.03
C ARG A 37 -13.19 9.33 -11.49
N TRP A 38 -13.52 9.41 -10.21
CA TRP A 38 -14.65 8.70 -9.66
C TRP A 38 -15.94 9.32 -10.20
N PHE A 39 -16.92 8.48 -10.55
CA PHE A 39 -18.21 8.94 -11.06
C PHE A 39 -19.24 9.19 -9.94
N SER A 40 -18.92 8.79 -8.72
CA SER A 40 -19.72 9.05 -7.51
C SER A 40 -18.79 9.36 -6.34
N GLU A 41 -18.91 10.57 -5.79
CA GLU A 41 -18.14 10.99 -4.61
C GLU A 41 -18.51 10.14 -3.39
N ALA A 42 -19.81 9.84 -3.21
CA ALA A 42 -20.29 9.00 -2.13
C ALA A 42 -19.67 7.60 -2.19
N CYS A 43 -19.55 7.01 -3.38
CA CYS A 43 -18.93 5.71 -3.53
C CYS A 43 -17.42 5.76 -3.33
N TYR A 44 -16.74 6.81 -3.82
CA TYR A 44 -15.32 7.02 -3.53
C TYR A 44 -15.06 7.08 -2.02
N HIS A 45 -15.89 7.82 -1.27
CA HIS A 45 -15.80 7.86 0.18
C HIS A 45 -16.03 6.48 0.82
N ALA A 46 -17.05 5.73 0.40
CA ALA A 46 -17.30 4.39 0.92
C ALA A 46 -16.12 3.42 0.68
N VAL A 47 -15.57 3.42 -0.54
CA VAL A 47 -14.38 2.63 -0.92
C VAL A 47 -13.18 3.02 -0.06
N ARG A 48 -12.94 4.32 0.09
CA ARG A 48 -11.81 4.84 0.86
C ARG A 48 -11.93 4.51 2.35
N THR A 49 -13.11 4.64 2.94
CA THR A 49 -13.37 4.28 4.34
C THR A 49 -13.11 2.79 4.56
N ALA A 50 -13.69 1.91 3.73
CA ALA A 50 -13.48 0.46 3.86
C ALA A 50 -11.99 0.06 3.73
N LEU A 51 -11.24 0.70 2.82
CA LEU A 51 -9.79 0.50 2.69
C LEU A 51 -8.99 1.03 3.89
N LEU A 52 -9.37 2.16 4.49
CA LEU A 52 -8.69 2.66 5.69
C LEU A 52 -8.98 1.76 6.91
N GLU A 53 -10.22 1.33 7.09
CA GLU A 53 -10.63 0.46 8.19
C GLU A 53 -9.91 -0.90 8.16
N MET A 54 -9.78 -1.53 6.97
CA MET A 54 -9.09 -2.83 6.86
C MET A 54 -7.61 -2.78 7.29
N THR A 55 -6.99 -1.60 7.24
CA THR A 55 -5.58 -1.39 7.58
C THR A 55 -5.37 -0.69 8.91
N GLN A 56 -6.46 -0.44 9.67
CA GLN A 56 -6.44 0.37 10.89
C GLN A 56 -5.77 1.74 10.62
N HIS A 57 -6.10 2.35 9.48
CA HIS A 57 -5.56 3.64 9.03
C HIS A 57 -4.04 3.64 8.77
N HIS A 58 -3.46 2.49 8.41
CA HIS A 58 -2.06 2.40 7.97
C HIS A 58 -1.93 2.32 6.45
N CYS A 59 -0.84 2.85 5.93
CA CYS A 59 -0.48 2.69 4.52
C CYS A 59 -0.15 1.24 4.20
N ALA A 60 -0.81 0.67 3.19
CA ALA A 60 -0.58 -0.71 2.76
C ALA A 60 0.90 -1.03 2.45
N PHE A 61 1.69 -0.02 2.07
CA PHE A 61 3.06 -0.21 1.58
C PHE A 61 4.14 0.14 2.64
N CYS A 62 4.08 1.33 3.24
CA CYS A 62 5.07 1.69 4.27
C CYS A 62 4.63 1.31 5.68
N ASP A 63 3.35 0.99 5.88
CA ASP A 63 2.71 0.74 7.17
C ASP A 63 2.82 1.92 8.16
N GLY A 64 2.97 3.14 7.63
CA GLY A 64 2.89 4.37 8.42
C GLY A 64 1.45 4.88 8.48
N PHE A 65 1.15 5.73 9.46
CA PHE A 65 -0.21 6.26 9.62
C PHE A 65 -0.65 7.14 8.45
N ILE A 66 -1.93 7.01 8.10
CA ILE A 66 -2.61 7.84 7.12
C ILE A 66 -3.57 8.79 7.86
N GLY A 67 -3.65 10.04 7.39
CA GLY A 67 -4.55 11.08 7.92
C GLY A 67 -3.87 11.93 8.99
N SER A 68 -3.31 11.29 10.02
CA SER A 68 -2.56 11.98 11.08
C SER A 68 -1.17 12.46 10.64
N GLU A 69 -0.47 11.63 9.86
CA GLU A 69 0.92 11.90 9.42
C GLU A 69 1.04 12.14 7.91
N SER A 70 -0.01 11.85 7.13
CA SER A 70 0.01 11.95 5.67
C SER A 70 -1.39 12.14 5.10
N ARG A 71 -1.50 12.55 3.82
CA ARG A 71 -2.82 12.61 3.17
C ARG A 71 -3.37 11.21 2.92
N GLU A 72 -4.67 11.08 3.13
CA GLU A 72 -5.45 9.88 2.84
C GLU A 72 -5.71 9.72 1.33
N THR A 73 -4.85 8.95 0.67
CA THR A 73 -4.91 8.67 -0.77
C THR A 73 -5.26 7.20 -1.06
N LEU A 74 -5.75 6.92 -2.28
CA LEU A 74 -5.92 5.57 -2.79
C LEU A 74 -4.88 5.28 -3.89
N GLU A 75 -4.11 4.22 -3.68
CA GLU A 75 -3.16 3.70 -4.65
C GLU A 75 -3.86 2.75 -5.63
N HIS A 76 -3.50 2.87 -6.91
CA HIS A 76 -3.85 1.88 -7.92
C HIS A 76 -2.61 1.03 -8.16
N PHE A 77 -2.59 -0.19 -7.60
CA PHE A 77 -1.40 -1.04 -7.61
C PHE A 77 -0.85 -1.22 -9.03
N LYS A 78 -1.72 -1.64 -9.96
CA LYS A 78 -1.58 -1.44 -11.40
C LYS A 78 -2.00 -0.01 -11.75
N PRO A 79 -1.10 0.83 -12.29
CA PRO A 79 -1.43 2.20 -12.61
C PRO A 79 -2.53 2.29 -13.65
N LYS A 80 -3.62 2.98 -13.31
CA LYS A 80 -4.79 3.19 -14.16
C LYS A 80 -4.51 3.82 -15.53
N SER A 81 -3.37 4.50 -15.72
CA SER A 81 -3.00 5.04 -17.03
C SER A 81 -2.55 3.97 -18.02
N GLN A 82 -1.98 2.87 -17.49
CA GLN A 82 -1.46 1.71 -18.23
C GLN A 82 -2.45 0.53 -18.21
N PHE A 83 -3.20 0.39 -17.12
CA PHE A 83 -4.18 -0.68 -16.88
C PHE A 83 -5.56 -0.09 -16.59
N PRO A 84 -6.21 0.57 -17.57
CA PRO A 84 -7.53 1.18 -17.38
C PRO A 84 -8.61 0.17 -16.98
N GLU A 85 -8.45 -1.10 -17.34
CA GLU A 85 -9.32 -2.22 -16.95
C GLU A 85 -9.29 -2.54 -15.45
N SER A 86 -8.23 -2.15 -14.75
CA SER A 86 -8.10 -2.34 -13.30
C SER A 86 -8.40 -1.06 -12.51
N ALA A 87 -8.89 0.00 -13.16
CA ALA A 87 -9.02 1.31 -12.53
C ALA A 87 -10.06 1.36 -11.39
N PHE A 88 -11.10 0.53 -11.47
CA PHE A 88 -12.13 0.41 -10.43
C PHE A 88 -12.15 -0.97 -9.77
N ASP A 89 -11.11 -1.77 -9.99
CA ASP A 89 -10.99 -3.11 -9.39
C ASP A 89 -10.61 -3.01 -7.91
N TRP A 90 -11.45 -3.56 -7.03
CA TRP A 90 -11.20 -3.61 -5.59
C TRP A 90 -9.84 -4.19 -5.24
N GLU A 91 -9.44 -5.25 -5.93
CA GLU A 91 -8.16 -5.94 -5.72
C GLU A 91 -6.96 -5.12 -6.21
N ASN A 92 -7.22 -4.04 -6.95
CA ASN A 92 -6.22 -3.10 -7.44
C ASN A 92 -6.12 -1.82 -6.59
N LEU A 93 -7.07 -1.59 -5.67
CA LEU A 93 -7.13 -0.40 -4.82
C LEU A 93 -6.55 -0.68 -3.43
N PHE A 94 -5.73 0.25 -2.93
CA PHE A 94 -5.09 0.15 -1.61
C PHE A 94 -5.10 1.50 -0.89
N PRO A 95 -5.25 1.52 0.45
CA PRO A 95 -5.00 2.71 1.24
C PRO A 95 -3.51 3.04 1.19
N CYS A 96 -3.17 4.28 0.87
CA CYS A 96 -1.78 4.68 0.66
C CYS A 96 -1.53 6.09 1.20
N CYS A 97 -0.34 6.30 1.78
CA CYS A 97 0.13 7.64 2.10
C CYS A 97 0.61 8.34 0.81
N ASP A 98 0.45 9.66 0.78
CA ASP A 98 0.90 10.50 -0.33
C ASP A 98 2.39 10.35 -0.68
N MET A 99 3.25 10.06 0.31
CA MET A 99 4.66 9.78 0.06
C MET A 99 4.87 8.50 -0.77
N CYS A 100 4.23 7.39 -0.40
CA CYS A 100 4.32 6.14 -1.17
C CYS A 100 3.76 6.32 -2.59
N GLN A 101 2.60 6.95 -2.70
CA GLN A 101 1.98 7.23 -3.99
C GLN A 101 2.87 8.12 -4.87
N SER A 102 3.50 9.14 -4.29
CA SER A 102 4.40 10.07 -5.01
C SER A 102 5.72 9.44 -5.45
N GLN A 103 6.18 8.40 -4.75
CA GLN A 103 7.37 7.61 -5.13
C GLN A 103 7.04 6.63 -6.27
N LYS A 104 5.91 5.92 -6.16
CA LYS A 104 5.48 4.96 -7.17
C LYS A 104 5.06 5.64 -8.46
N ARG A 105 4.17 6.63 -8.39
CA ARG A 105 3.55 7.27 -9.58
C ARG A 105 2.96 6.20 -10.52
N GLU A 106 3.38 6.23 -11.78
CA GLU A 106 2.98 5.28 -12.81
C GLU A 106 3.97 4.10 -12.93
N LYS A 107 4.97 3.95 -12.04
CA LYS A 107 5.86 2.78 -12.06
C LYS A 107 5.07 1.52 -11.74
N TYR A 108 5.34 0.47 -12.49
CA TYR A 108 4.76 -0.86 -12.25
C TYR A 108 5.72 -1.94 -12.70
N HIS A 109 5.71 -3.04 -11.96
CA HIS A 109 6.38 -4.28 -12.34
C HIS A 109 5.53 -5.46 -11.87
N ALA A 110 5.48 -6.53 -12.65
CA ALA A 110 4.67 -7.71 -12.31
C ALA A 110 5.12 -8.38 -10.99
N ALA A 111 6.41 -8.27 -10.66
CA ALA A 111 6.98 -8.78 -9.41
C ALA A 111 6.79 -7.85 -8.20
N LEU A 112 6.06 -6.73 -8.32
CA LEU A 112 5.72 -5.92 -7.14
C LEU A 112 4.98 -6.78 -6.12
N ILE A 113 5.36 -6.66 -4.85
CA ILE A 113 4.75 -7.44 -3.78
C ILE A 113 3.41 -6.83 -3.41
N LYS A 114 2.38 -7.69 -3.37
CA LYS A 114 1.02 -7.37 -2.93
C LYS A 114 0.84 -7.84 -1.48
N PRO A 115 0.65 -6.93 -0.50
CA PRO A 115 0.61 -7.28 0.92
C PRO A 115 -0.70 -7.97 1.35
N ASP A 116 -1.70 -7.99 0.47
CA ASP A 116 -3.00 -8.66 0.61
C ASP A 116 -3.04 -10.07 0.05
N ARG A 117 -1.91 -10.60 -0.48
CA ARG A 117 -1.89 -11.99 -0.94
C ARG A 117 -2.01 -12.95 0.24
N PRO A 118 -2.78 -14.05 0.12
CA PRO A 118 -2.92 -15.03 1.21
C PRO A 118 -1.59 -15.64 1.66
N ASP A 119 -0.67 -15.85 0.71
CA ASP A 119 0.67 -16.41 0.90
C ASP A 119 1.73 -15.36 1.28
N TYR A 120 1.36 -14.08 1.44
CA TYR A 120 2.30 -13.06 1.85
C TYR A 120 2.75 -13.26 3.31
N ASP A 121 4.06 -13.34 3.48
CA ASP A 121 4.79 -13.18 4.74
C ASP A 121 5.93 -12.16 4.51
N PHE A 122 6.17 -11.27 5.46
CA PHE A 122 7.23 -10.27 5.32
C PHE A 122 8.63 -10.89 5.33
N ASP A 123 8.87 -11.92 6.15
CA ASP A 123 10.20 -12.52 6.34
C ASP A 123 10.65 -13.32 5.13
N ASP A 124 9.74 -13.63 4.20
CA ASP A 124 10.05 -14.25 2.91
C ASP A 124 10.72 -13.29 1.93
N TYR A 125 10.68 -11.98 2.18
CA TYR A 125 11.18 -10.94 1.28
C TYR A 125 12.18 -10.00 1.95
N PHE A 126 12.00 -9.71 3.23
CA PHE A 126 12.66 -8.59 3.90
C PHE A 126 13.27 -8.97 5.25
N ILE A 127 14.30 -8.23 5.65
CA ILE A 127 14.86 -8.23 7.01
C ILE A 127 14.95 -6.79 7.54
N CYS A 128 14.82 -6.63 8.86
CA CYS A 128 14.91 -5.33 9.53
C CYS A 128 16.30 -5.11 10.13
N ASN A 129 16.92 -3.97 9.83
CA ASN A 129 18.11 -3.51 10.52
C ASN A 129 17.70 -2.52 11.62
N PHE A 130 17.81 -2.97 12.87
CA PHE A 130 17.39 -2.20 14.04
C PHE A 130 18.40 -1.13 14.48
N ASP A 131 19.63 -1.16 13.96
CA ASP A 131 20.65 -0.15 14.26
C ASP A 131 20.40 1.13 13.45
N ASN A 132 19.89 0.99 12.22
CA ASN A 132 19.76 2.12 11.29
C ASN A 132 18.35 2.32 10.71
N GLY A 133 17.38 1.46 11.06
CA GLY A 133 15.98 1.54 10.63
C GLY A 133 15.75 1.11 9.18
N GLU A 134 16.72 0.47 8.55
CA GLU A 134 16.61 -0.02 7.18
C GLU A 134 15.80 -1.32 7.08
N VAL A 135 15.07 -1.48 5.99
CA VAL A 135 14.49 -2.76 5.59
C VAL A 135 15.26 -3.26 4.38
N ALA A 136 16.03 -4.33 4.54
CA ALA A 136 16.86 -4.89 3.47
C ALA A 136 16.17 -6.10 2.82
N VAL A 137 16.65 -6.48 1.63
CA VAL A 137 16.27 -7.73 0.98
C VAL A 137 16.80 -8.91 1.80
N ALA A 138 15.98 -9.92 2.04
CA ALA A 138 16.39 -11.11 2.76
C ALA A 138 17.35 -11.97 1.90
N PRO A 139 18.62 -12.16 2.31
CA PRO A 139 19.66 -12.75 1.46
C PRO A 139 19.51 -14.25 1.21
N ASP A 140 18.88 -14.98 2.14
CA ASP A 140 18.76 -16.45 2.11
C ASP A 140 17.39 -16.93 1.59
N ARG A 141 16.70 -16.07 0.81
CA ARG A 141 15.39 -16.36 0.22
C ARG A 141 15.49 -16.67 -1.27
N LEU A 142 14.41 -17.20 -1.86
CA LEU A 142 14.33 -17.50 -3.29
C LEU A 142 14.69 -16.27 -4.12
N ALA A 143 15.42 -16.45 -5.23
CA ALA A 143 15.86 -15.35 -6.10
C ALA A 143 14.68 -14.49 -6.59
N GLU A 144 13.52 -15.11 -6.83
CA GLU A 144 12.27 -14.43 -7.19
C GLU A 144 11.79 -13.49 -6.07
N ASN A 145 11.84 -13.93 -4.82
CA ASN A 145 11.48 -13.11 -3.67
C ASN A 145 12.47 -11.96 -3.49
N GLN A 146 13.77 -12.21 -3.66
CA GLN A 146 14.79 -11.17 -3.59
C GLN A 146 14.57 -10.09 -4.65
N HIS A 147 14.26 -10.51 -5.88
CA HIS A 147 13.94 -9.62 -6.98
C HIS A 147 12.68 -8.78 -6.70
N ALA A 148 11.60 -9.43 -6.26
CA ALA A 148 10.36 -8.77 -5.87
C ALA A 148 10.56 -7.76 -4.72
N ALA A 149 11.38 -8.11 -3.73
CA ALA A 149 11.73 -7.27 -2.60
C ALA A 149 12.48 -6.01 -3.05
N ALA A 150 13.53 -6.16 -3.86
CA ALA A 150 14.32 -5.05 -4.36
C ALA A 150 13.46 -4.03 -5.14
N ILE A 151 12.64 -4.53 -6.07
CA ILE A 151 11.72 -3.70 -6.86
C ILE A 151 10.73 -2.97 -5.95
N THR A 152 10.19 -3.65 -4.94
CA THR A 152 9.20 -3.07 -4.04
C THR A 152 9.82 -1.97 -3.16
N LEU A 153 11.02 -2.20 -2.62
CA LEU A 153 11.76 -1.21 -1.82
C LEU A 153 12.02 0.07 -2.63
N GLU A 154 12.46 -0.08 -3.88
CA GLU A 154 12.74 1.04 -4.79
C GLU A 154 11.44 1.76 -5.19
N THR A 155 10.44 1.01 -5.66
CA THR A 155 9.20 1.57 -6.23
C THR A 155 8.47 2.47 -5.23
N TYR A 156 8.36 2.02 -3.99
CA TYR A 156 7.67 2.78 -2.94
C TYR A 156 8.60 3.66 -2.11
N GLY A 157 9.92 3.62 -2.34
CA GLY A 157 10.91 4.37 -1.56
C GLY A 157 10.90 3.96 -0.08
N LEU A 158 10.86 2.66 0.22
CA LEU A 158 10.67 2.18 1.59
C LEU A 158 11.86 2.52 2.52
N ASN A 159 13.03 2.85 1.99
CA ASN A 159 14.22 3.24 2.77
C ASN A 159 14.60 4.72 2.65
N LEU A 160 13.64 5.60 2.27
CA LEU A 160 13.86 7.04 2.36
C LEU A 160 14.36 7.42 3.78
N PRO A 161 15.30 8.38 3.90
CA PRO A 161 15.94 8.70 5.19
C PRO A 161 14.97 8.98 6.34
N MET A 162 13.84 9.65 6.06
CA MET A 162 12.83 9.94 7.08
C MET A 162 12.12 8.69 7.59
N ARG A 163 11.89 7.69 6.74
CA ARG A 163 11.25 6.42 7.15
C ARG A 163 12.17 5.61 8.05
N LYS A 164 13.46 5.57 7.74
CA LYS A 164 14.46 4.91 8.59
C LYS A 164 14.50 5.54 9.99
N LYS A 165 14.56 6.87 10.05
CA LYS A 165 14.51 7.61 11.33
C LYS A 165 13.21 7.35 12.10
N GLU A 166 12.08 7.34 11.41
CA GLU A 166 10.78 7.13 12.07
C GLU A 166 10.63 5.70 12.59
N ARG A 167 11.06 4.67 11.86
CA ARG A 167 11.10 3.29 12.37
C ARG A 167 11.88 3.18 13.68
N LEU A 168 13.06 3.79 13.75
CA LEU A 168 13.87 3.82 14.98
C LEU A 168 13.20 4.63 16.10
N ARG A 169 12.43 5.67 15.78
CA ARG A 169 11.64 6.41 16.76
C ARG A 169 10.53 5.54 17.32
N GLN A 170 9.74 4.90 16.46
CA GLN A 170 8.65 3.99 16.86
C GLN A 170 9.18 2.82 17.68
N LEU A 171 10.31 2.21 17.29
CA LEU A 171 10.94 1.12 18.04
C LEU A 171 11.33 1.53 19.47
N ARG A 172 11.90 2.73 19.65
CA ARG A 172 12.24 3.24 20.99
C ARG A 172 11.00 3.45 21.86
N ILE A 173 9.92 3.98 21.29
CA ILE A 173 8.65 4.19 22.02
C ILE A 173 8.02 2.84 22.36
N TRP A 174 8.01 1.90 21.41
CA TRP A 174 7.51 0.54 21.58
C TRP A 174 8.18 -0.17 22.76
N HIS A 175 9.52 -0.18 22.80
CA HIS A 175 10.26 -0.76 23.92
C HIS A 175 10.00 -0.05 25.25
N ALA A 176 9.82 1.28 25.25
CA ALA A 176 9.51 2.03 26.45
C ALA A 176 8.11 1.73 27.01
N MET A 177 7.13 1.42 26.14
CA MET A 177 5.77 1.06 26.56
C MET A 177 5.66 -0.37 27.09
N GLY A 178 6.51 -1.30 26.62
CA GLY A 178 6.53 -2.69 27.06
C GLY A 178 5.15 -3.36 26.93
N ASN A 179 4.68 -4.01 28.00
CA ASN A 179 3.42 -4.77 28.00
C ASN A 179 2.14 -3.92 27.84
N ARG A 180 2.24 -2.58 27.81
CA ARG A 180 1.09 -1.69 27.59
C ARG A 180 0.89 -1.32 26.12
N ALA A 181 1.82 -1.68 25.24
CA ALA A 181 1.79 -1.29 23.84
C ALA A 181 0.77 -2.12 23.06
N GLU A 182 -0.15 -1.47 22.35
CA GLU A 182 -1.00 -2.10 21.35
C GLU A 182 -0.40 -1.89 19.97
N LEU A 183 -0.08 -2.96 19.24
CA LEU A 183 0.66 -2.87 17.96
C LEU A 183 -0.03 -1.95 16.92
N ASN A 184 -1.35 -1.93 16.89
CA ASN A 184 -2.12 -1.09 15.96
C ASN A 184 -2.09 0.40 16.30
N GLU A 185 -1.59 0.78 17.47
CA GLU A 185 -1.34 2.18 17.85
C GLU A 185 0.05 2.67 17.39
N PHE A 186 0.80 1.86 16.65
CA PHE A 186 2.13 2.19 16.15
C PHE A 186 2.25 2.07 14.63
N ALA A 187 2.96 3.03 14.04
CA ALA A 187 3.44 2.92 12.68
C ALA A 187 4.54 1.85 12.55
N TYR A 188 4.67 1.29 11.36
CA TYR A 188 5.67 0.28 11.00
C TYR A 188 5.55 -0.98 11.86
N ARG A 189 4.35 -1.52 11.98
CA ARG A 189 4.03 -2.73 12.76
C ARG A 189 4.90 -3.91 12.37
N TYR A 190 5.17 -4.08 11.06
CA TYR A 190 6.13 -5.10 10.60
C TYR A 190 7.55 -4.90 11.15
N PHE A 191 7.93 -3.68 11.52
CA PHE A 191 9.25 -3.42 12.12
C PHE A 191 9.24 -3.71 13.62
N LEU A 192 8.10 -3.55 14.30
CA LEU A 192 7.98 -3.67 15.75
C LEU A 192 7.61 -5.08 16.24
N SER A 193 6.95 -5.86 15.39
CA SER A 193 6.47 -7.21 15.71
C SER A 193 7.56 -8.30 15.56
N ARG A 194 8.83 -7.92 15.67
CA ARG A 194 10.01 -8.77 15.41
C ARG A 194 11.02 -8.66 16.54
#